data_AF-A0A936DNT2-F1
#
_entry.id   AF-A0A936DNT2-F1
#
_cell.length_a   1.000
_cell.length_b   1.000
_cell.length_c   1.000
_cell.angle_alpha   90.00
_cell.angle_beta   90.00
_cell.angle_gamma   90.00
#
_symmetry.space_group_name_H-M   'P 1'
#
loop_
_entity.id
_entity.type
_entity.pdbx_description
1 polymer ?
#
loop_
_entity_poly.entity_id
_entity_poly.type
_entity_poly.pdbx_seq_one_letter_code
_entity_poly.pdbx_strand_id
1 'polypeptide(L)'
;MAAPSQLQTDALPALILDPKNRLVFSEAPLSELAPYCQQSIPLKSLRVLTSRDLNEVRARATAYAYNDVVWLDQVMKGTGHLGRKFDPAGTFRVKRPVTVERDFRSHGRIVDIMLGPARRLNEIAQEAGASMDDVFNLVNAYDAIGELEWFAKQRQPLPGSNANADKSLLGKIKWPFGKKS
;
A
#
# COMPACT_ATOMS: atom_id res chain seq x y z
N MET A 1 -8.61 10.12 -22.84
CA MET A 1 -8.81 10.16 -21.38
C MET A 1 -10.30 10.05 -21.10
N ALA A 2 -10.71 9.31 -20.08
CA ALA A 2 -12.13 9.14 -19.73
C ALA A 2 -12.73 10.47 -19.19
N ALA A 3 -14.00 10.73 -19.50
CA ALA A 3 -14.72 11.91 -19.04
C ALA A 3 -15.04 11.80 -17.53
N PRO A 4 -15.21 12.93 -16.82
CA PRO A 4 -15.75 12.91 -15.47
C PRO A 4 -17.10 12.22 -15.44
N SER A 5 -17.33 11.39 -14.42
CA SER A 5 -18.55 10.59 -14.30
C SER A 5 -19.00 10.47 -12.86
N GLN A 6 -20.30 10.28 -12.68
CA GLN A 6 -20.94 10.09 -11.39
C GLN A 6 -21.53 8.67 -11.33
N LEU A 7 -21.30 8.03 -10.20
CA LEU A 7 -22.06 6.89 -9.73
C LEU A 7 -23.00 7.36 -8.62
N GLN A 8 -24.29 7.13 -8.80
CA GLN A 8 -25.32 7.42 -7.81
C GLN A 8 -26.16 6.18 -7.63
N THR A 9 -26.43 5.83 -6.38
CA THR A 9 -27.43 4.82 -6.01
C THR A 9 -28.34 5.38 -4.93
N ASP A 10 -29.47 4.73 -4.68
CA ASP A 10 -30.39 5.16 -3.61
C ASP A 10 -29.84 4.85 -2.21
N ALA A 11 -28.90 3.89 -2.12
CA ALA A 11 -28.40 3.36 -0.85
C ALA A 11 -27.02 3.91 -0.45
N LEU A 12 -26.26 4.49 -1.38
CA LEU A 12 -24.88 4.92 -1.15
C LEU A 12 -24.66 6.39 -1.53
N PRO A 13 -23.71 7.07 -0.87
CA PRO A 13 -23.34 8.44 -1.21
C PRO A 13 -22.93 8.60 -2.68
N ALA A 14 -23.15 9.78 -3.25
CA ALA A 14 -22.70 10.10 -4.60
C ALA A 14 -21.18 9.94 -4.73
N LEU A 15 -20.71 9.19 -5.73
CA LEU A 15 -19.30 9.03 -6.03
C LEU A 15 -19.00 9.65 -7.39
N ILE A 16 -18.21 10.73 -7.40
CA ILE A 16 -17.82 11.40 -8.63
C ILE A 16 -16.36 11.10 -8.92
N LEU A 17 -16.10 10.62 -10.13
CA LEU A 17 -14.79 10.25 -10.64
C LEU A 17 -14.33 11.32 -11.63
N ASP A 18 -13.18 11.95 -11.38
CA ASP A 18 -12.46 12.83 -12.33
C ASP A 18 -11.12 12.18 -12.72
N PRO A 19 -11.11 11.26 -13.72
CA PRO A 19 -9.92 10.53 -14.11
C PRO A 19 -8.79 11.42 -14.62
N LYS A 20 -9.13 12.58 -15.20
CA LYS A 20 -8.15 13.51 -15.76
C LYS A 20 -7.29 14.12 -14.65
N ASN A 21 -7.91 14.53 -13.55
CA ASN A 21 -7.20 15.13 -12.42
C ASN A 21 -6.83 14.12 -11.33
N ARG A 22 -7.23 12.85 -11.49
CA ARG A 22 -7.06 11.79 -10.47
C ARG A 22 -7.68 12.19 -9.13
N LEU A 23 -8.86 12.79 -9.18
CA LEU A 23 -9.64 13.19 -8.01
C LEU A 23 -10.99 12.48 -7.96
N VAL A 24 -11.37 12.07 -6.76
CA VAL A 24 -12.70 11.57 -6.45
C VAL A 24 -13.41 12.60 -5.58
N PHE A 25 -14.70 12.85 -5.84
CA PHE A 25 -15.50 13.73 -5.01
C PHE A 25 -16.67 12.98 -4.37
N SER A 26 -16.93 13.28 -3.10
CA SER A 26 -18.07 12.78 -2.34
C SER A 26 -18.43 13.79 -1.25
N GLU A 27 -19.71 13.87 -0.92
CA GLU A 27 -20.19 14.62 0.26
C GLU A 27 -20.11 13.80 1.55
N ALA A 28 -19.99 12.48 1.42
CA ALA A 28 -19.71 11.56 2.52
C ALA A 28 -18.19 11.35 2.69
N PRO A 29 -17.74 11.01 3.91
CA PRO A 29 -16.33 10.77 4.16
C PRO A 29 -15.86 9.45 3.53
N LEU A 30 -14.54 9.27 3.39
CA LEU A 30 -13.98 8.18 2.58
C LEU A 30 -14.41 6.79 3.07
N SER A 31 -14.52 6.57 4.38
CA SER A 31 -14.93 5.26 4.92
C SER A 31 -16.34 4.84 4.47
N GLU A 32 -17.24 5.80 4.25
CA GLU A 32 -18.61 5.54 3.77
C GLU A 32 -18.67 5.13 2.29
N LEU A 33 -17.56 5.27 1.56
CA LEU A 33 -17.43 4.78 0.19
C LEU A 33 -17.03 3.29 0.12
N ALA A 34 -16.70 2.66 1.25
CA ALA A 34 -16.28 1.26 1.31
C ALA A 34 -17.26 0.24 0.70
N PRO A 35 -18.60 0.45 0.72
CA PRO A 35 -19.52 -0.44 0.02
C PRO A 35 -19.32 -0.47 -1.49
N TYR A 36 -18.85 0.62 -2.12
CA TYR A 36 -18.55 0.63 -3.56
C TYR A 36 -17.41 -0.32 -3.92
N CYS A 37 -16.45 -0.56 -3.01
CA CYS A 37 -15.33 -1.49 -3.22
C CYS A 37 -15.75 -2.97 -3.23
N GLN A 38 -16.95 -3.27 -2.71
CA GLN A 38 -17.46 -4.64 -2.57
C GLN A 38 -18.48 -5.01 -3.66
N GLN A 39 -18.88 -4.05 -4.48
CA GLN A 39 -19.92 -4.23 -5.49
C GLN A 39 -19.33 -4.28 -6.90
N SER A 40 -19.94 -5.07 -7.78
CA SER A 40 -19.67 -4.96 -9.21
C SER A 40 -20.41 -3.75 -9.75
N ILE A 41 -19.67 -2.73 -10.17
CA ILE A 41 -20.23 -1.49 -10.73
C ILE A 41 -20.21 -1.62 -12.27
N PRO A 42 -21.36 -1.81 -12.93
CA PRO A 42 -21.38 -1.92 -14.38
C PRO A 42 -21.14 -0.54 -15.01
N LEU A 43 -20.34 -0.45 -16.07
CA LEU A 43 -20.01 0.84 -16.71
C LEU A 43 -21.25 1.67 -17.11
N LYS A 44 -22.37 1.01 -17.43
CA LYS A 44 -23.65 1.68 -17.75
C LYS A 44 -24.29 2.43 -16.58
N SER A 45 -23.87 2.19 -15.33
CA SER A 45 -24.37 2.95 -14.17
C SER A 45 -23.61 4.27 -13.98
N LEU A 46 -22.54 4.51 -14.75
CA LEU A 46 -21.80 5.77 -14.73
C LEU A 46 -22.52 6.79 -15.62
N ARG A 47 -22.96 7.89 -15.00
CA ARG A 47 -23.47 9.06 -15.70
C ARG A 47 -22.32 10.01 -16.00
N VAL A 48 -22.07 10.33 -17.27
CA VAL A 48 -21.08 11.35 -17.65
C VAL A 48 -21.54 12.73 -17.17
N LEU A 49 -20.62 13.50 -16.58
CA LEU A 49 -20.89 14.85 -16.10
C LEU A 49 -20.42 15.91 -17.10
N THR A 50 -21.19 16.99 -17.20
CA THR A 50 -20.74 18.19 -17.91
C THR A 50 -19.75 18.98 -17.04
N SER A 51 -19.04 19.95 -17.65
CA SER A 51 -18.17 20.87 -16.90
C SER A 51 -18.93 21.66 -15.85
N ARG A 52 -20.21 22.00 -16.12
CA ARG A 52 -21.08 22.68 -15.15
C ARG A 52 -21.38 21.79 -13.96
N ASP A 53 -21.84 20.55 -14.20
CA ASP A 53 -22.14 19.60 -13.12
C ASP A 53 -20.91 19.37 -12.22
N LEU A 54 -19.73 19.19 -12.84
CA LEU A 54 -18.49 18.97 -12.10
C LEU A 54 -18.09 20.19 -11.25
N ASN A 55 -18.29 21.40 -11.74
CA ASN A 55 -18.02 22.62 -10.97
C ASN A 55 -18.98 22.75 -9.78
N GLU A 56 -20.26 22.41 -9.95
CA GLU A 56 -21.24 22.39 -8.86
C GLU A 56 -20.89 21.34 -7.79
N VAL A 57 -20.34 20.18 -8.17
CA VAL A 57 -19.84 19.17 -7.23
C VAL A 57 -18.61 19.69 -6.47
N ARG A 58 -17.64 20.30 -7.17
CA ARG A 58 -16.42 20.85 -6.54
C ARG A 58 -16.69 21.92 -5.50
N ALA A 59 -17.81 22.63 -5.60
CA ALA A 59 -18.19 23.67 -4.65
C ALA A 59 -18.74 23.13 -3.31
N ARG A 60 -19.16 21.85 -3.25
CA ARG A 60 -19.85 21.27 -2.07
C ARG A 60 -19.24 19.98 -1.54
N ALA A 61 -18.60 19.19 -2.40
CA ALA A 61 -18.07 17.89 -2.05
C ALA A 61 -16.60 17.97 -1.61
N THR A 62 -16.19 17.02 -0.78
CA THR A 62 -14.78 16.83 -0.43
C THR A 62 -14.06 16.13 -1.58
N ALA A 63 -12.83 16.56 -1.85
CA ALA A 63 -11.96 15.96 -2.84
C ALA A 63 -11.00 14.96 -2.18
N TYR A 64 -10.97 13.73 -2.69
CA TYR A 64 -10.04 12.67 -2.33
C TYR A 64 -9.10 12.38 -3.51
N ALA A 65 -7.88 11.95 -3.22
CA ALA A 65 -7.02 11.44 -4.29
C ALA A 65 -7.60 10.11 -4.79
N TYR A 66 -7.44 9.81 -6.08
CA TYR A 66 -7.77 8.47 -6.60
C TYR A 66 -7.08 7.35 -5.81
N ASN A 67 -5.85 7.60 -5.38
CA ASN A 67 -5.10 6.64 -4.57
C ASN A 67 -5.77 6.38 -3.22
N ASP A 68 -6.49 7.34 -2.62
CA ASP A 68 -7.20 7.09 -1.37
C ASP A 68 -8.32 6.05 -1.56
N VAL A 69 -9.03 6.10 -2.71
CA VAL A 69 -10.06 5.11 -3.06
C VAL A 69 -9.45 3.76 -3.46
N VAL A 70 -8.33 3.75 -4.18
CA VAL A 70 -7.60 2.50 -4.46
C VAL A 70 -7.11 1.87 -3.16
N TRP A 71 -6.59 2.66 -2.24
CA TRP A 71 -6.20 2.20 -0.91
C TRP A 71 -7.39 1.62 -0.16
N LEU A 72 -8.54 2.30 -0.17
CA LEU A 72 -9.76 1.81 0.48
C LEU A 72 -10.18 0.45 -0.09
N ASP A 73 -10.17 0.31 -1.41
CA ASP A 73 -10.45 -0.96 -2.09
C ASP A 73 -9.51 -2.10 -1.65
N GLN A 74 -8.22 -1.81 -1.50
CA GLN A 74 -7.24 -2.79 -1.03
C GLN A 74 -7.44 -3.16 0.44
N VAL A 75 -7.79 -2.21 1.31
CA VAL A 75 -8.14 -2.49 2.71
C VAL A 75 -9.37 -3.40 2.76
N MET A 76 -10.39 -3.13 1.96
CA MET A 76 -11.62 -3.92 1.94
C MET A 76 -11.44 -5.34 1.36
N LYS A 77 -10.46 -5.54 0.48
CA LYS A 77 -10.08 -6.85 -0.06
C LYS A 77 -9.05 -7.60 0.81
N GLY A 78 -8.56 -6.95 1.87
CA GLY A 78 -7.54 -7.51 2.75
C GLY A 78 -7.95 -8.86 3.34
N THR A 79 -7.03 -9.81 3.34
CA THR A 79 -7.25 -11.18 3.84
C THR A 79 -6.48 -11.47 5.13
N GLY A 80 -5.84 -10.46 5.73
CA GLY A 80 -4.98 -10.64 6.90
C GLY A 80 -3.67 -11.36 6.59
N HIS A 81 -3.24 -11.40 5.33
CA HIS A 81 -1.97 -12.02 4.93
C HIS A 81 -1.02 -10.98 4.37
N LEU A 82 0.24 -10.98 4.85
CA LEU A 82 1.28 -10.13 4.29
C LEU A 82 1.60 -10.56 2.85
N GLY A 83 1.70 -9.59 1.93
CA GLY A 83 2.07 -9.85 0.55
C GLY A 83 3.39 -10.64 0.44
N ARG A 84 3.41 -11.68 -0.41
CA ARG A 84 4.54 -12.63 -0.54
C ARG A 84 5.90 -12.00 -0.88
N LYS A 85 5.91 -10.77 -1.39
CA LYS A 85 7.13 -10.03 -1.73
C LYS A 85 7.83 -9.42 -0.51
N PHE A 86 7.14 -9.29 0.61
CA PHE A 86 7.69 -8.68 1.81
C PHE A 86 8.43 -9.72 2.66
N ASP A 87 9.51 -9.28 3.30
CA ASP A 87 10.13 -10.02 4.39
C ASP A 87 9.33 -9.77 5.68
N PRO A 88 8.70 -10.80 6.30
CA PRO A 88 7.98 -10.63 7.56
C PRO A 88 8.87 -10.14 8.71
N ALA A 89 10.18 -10.36 8.63
CA ALA A 89 11.15 -9.89 9.61
C ALA A 89 11.74 -8.49 9.27
N GLY A 90 11.29 -7.89 8.17
CA GLY A 90 11.70 -6.56 7.74
C GLY A 90 11.10 -5.43 8.59
N THR A 91 11.45 -4.21 8.23
CA THR A 91 10.92 -2.98 8.84
C THR A 91 10.16 -2.15 7.81
N PHE A 92 9.07 -1.51 8.24
CA PHE A 92 8.09 -0.87 7.37
C PHE A 92 7.78 0.54 7.86
N ARG A 93 7.56 1.47 6.94
CA ARG A 93 7.01 2.80 7.21
C ARG A 93 6.13 3.29 6.06
N VAL A 94 5.25 4.23 6.37
CA VAL A 94 4.42 4.95 5.40
C VAL A 94 5.13 6.26 5.04
N LYS A 95 5.18 6.56 3.74
CA LYS A 95 5.76 7.83 3.23
C LYS A 95 4.77 8.98 3.35
N ARG A 96 3.51 8.74 2.98
CA ARG A 96 2.42 9.71 3.06
C ARG A 96 1.11 9.01 3.45
N PRO A 97 0.36 9.56 4.42
CA PRO A 97 -0.92 8.98 4.80
C PRO A 97 -1.99 9.28 3.74
N VAL A 98 -3.00 8.41 3.63
CA VAL A 98 -4.23 8.68 2.89
C VAL A 98 -5.17 9.53 3.75
N THR A 99 -6.14 10.19 3.12
CA THR A 99 -7.15 10.99 3.84
C THR A 99 -8.37 10.13 4.18
N VAL A 100 -8.39 9.57 5.38
CA VAL A 100 -9.51 8.78 5.92
C VAL A 100 -9.70 9.08 7.41
N GLU A 101 -10.88 8.77 7.93
CA GLU A 101 -11.24 8.91 9.33
C GLU A 101 -10.34 8.02 10.20
N ARG A 102 -9.82 8.61 11.29
CA ARG A 102 -8.79 7.96 12.13
C ARG A 102 -9.25 6.64 12.75
N ASP A 103 -10.52 6.52 13.08
CA ASP A 103 -11.09 5.32 13.72
C ASP A 103 -11.43 4.21 12.72
N PHE A 104 -11.32 4.46 11.41
CA PHE A 104 -11.58 3.45 10.40
C PHE A 104 -10.57 2.29 10.51
N ARG A 105 -11.01 1.14 11.04
CA ARG A 105 -10.19 -0.09 11.15
C ARG A 105 -8.83 0.11 11.82
N SER A 106 -8.79 0.88 12.91
CA SER A 106 -7.54 1.19 13.64
C SER A 106 -6.48 1.94 12.81
N HIS A 107 -6.85 2.47 11.63
CA HIS A 107 -5.95 3.12 10.68
C HIS A 107 -5.11 4.21 11.34
N GLY A 108 -5.75 5.15 12.04
CA GLY A 108 -5.07 6.30 12.60
C GLY A 108 -3.91 5.91 13.52
N ARG A 109 -4.11 4.92 14.41
CA ARG A 109 -3.07 4.48 15.35
C ARG A 109 -1.92 3.78 14.64
N ILE A 110 -2.22 2.87 13.71
CA ILE A 110 -1.18 2.13 12.96
C ILE A 110 -0.36 3.12 12.12
N VAL A 111 -1.02 4.04 11.43
CA VAL A 111 -0.36 4.97 10.51
C VAL A 111 0.43 6.03 11.25
N ASP A 112 -0.05 6.54 12.39
CA ASP A 112 0.73 7.45 13.22
C ASP A 112 2.10 6.84 13.60
N ILE A 113 2.13 5.54 13.95
CA ILE A 113 3.38 4.82 14.24
C ILE A 113 4.22 4.65 12.96
N MET A 114 3.59 4.25 11.86
CA MET A 114 4.28 3.99 10.60
C MET A 114 4.77 5.24 9.88
N LEU A 115 4.30 6.45 10.22
CA LEU A 115 4.84 7.70 9.69
C LEU A 115 6.20 8.06 10.32
N GLY A 116 6.55 7.43 11.45
CA GLY A 116 7.85 7.54 12.08
C GLY A 116 8.94 6.70 11.39
N PRO A 117 10.01 6.33 12.13
CA PRO A 117 11.04 5.41 11.65
C PRO A 117 10.44 4.07 11.20
N ALA A 118 11.14 3.37 10.29
CA ALA A 118 10.71 2.03 9.89
C ALA A 118 10.77 1.03 11.05
N ARG A 119 9.68 0.29 11.29
CA ARG A 119 9.52 -0.62 12.43
C ARG A 119 9.04 -2.00 12.03
N ARG A 120 9.22 -2.99 12.90
CA ARG A 120 8.74 -4.35 12.64
C ARG A 120 7.23 -4.44 12.80
N LEU A 121 6.60 -5.34 12.06
CA LEU A 121 5.15 -5.47 12.01
C LEU A 121 4.53 -5.82 13.37
N ASN A 122 5.20 -6.67 14.16
CA ASN A 122 4.75 -7.04 15.51
C ASN A 122 4.85 -5.88 16.51
N GLU A 123 5.88 -5.03 16.38
CA GLU A 123 6.03 -3.84 17.22
C GLU A 123 4.94 -2.81 16.90
N ILE A 124 4.64 -2.62 15.61
CA ILE A 124 3.56 -1.74 15.15
C ILE A 124 2.21 -2.24 15.70
N ALA A 125 1.91 -3.54 15.56
CA ALA A 125 0.66 -4.12 16.05
C ALA A 125 0.50 -3.95 17.57
N GLN A 126 1.56 -4.25 18.33
CA GLN A 126 1.55 -4.14 19.79
C GLN A 126 1.32 -2.70 20.25
N GLU A 127 2.03 -1.72 19.68
CA GLU A 127 1.93 -0.32 20.09
C GLU A 127 0.64 0.35 19.61
N ALA A 128 0.14 -0.04 18.43
CA ALA A 128 -1.15 0.43 17.93
C ALA A 128 -2.35 -0.17 18.70
N GLY A 129 -2.13 -1.24 19.47
CA GLY A 129 -3.21 -2.05 20.04
C GLY A 129 -4.09 -2.69 18.96
N ALA A 130 -3.49 -3.10 17.84
CA ALA A 130 -4.19 -3.64 16.66
C ALA A 130 -3.80 -5.09 16.38
N SER A 131 -4.61 -5.78 15.57
CA SER A 131 -4.30 -7.13 15.13
C SER A 131 -3.17 -7.13 14.09
N MET A 132 -2.44 -8.25 13.98
CA MET A 132 -1.46 -8.44 12.89
C MET A 132 -2.15 -8.39 11.51
N ASP A 133 -3.37 -8.89 11.41
CA ASP A 133 -4.17 -8.90 10.18
C ASP A 133 -4.46 -7.47 9.70
N ASP A 134 -4.84 -6.56 10.60
CA ASP A 134 -5.05 -5.14 10.28
C ASP A 134 -3.76 -4.48 9.79
N VAL A 135 -2.63 -4.74 10.48
CA VAL A 135 -1.32 -4.23 10.07
C VAL A 135 -0.94 -4.74 8.68
N PHE A 136 -1.12 -6.04 8.40
CA PHE A 136 -0.82 -6.61 7.10
C PHE A 136 -1.71 -6.03 5.99
N ASN A 137 -3.01 -5.88 6.25
CA ASN A 137 -3.94 -5.28 5.30
C ASN A 137 -3.53 -3.84 4.96
N LEU A 138 -3.14 -3.05 5.96
CA LEU A 138 -2.67 -1.69 5.74
C LEU A 138 -1.33 -1.63 4.98
N VAL A 139 -0.36 -2.48 5.33
CA VAL A 139 0.91 -2.59 4.61
C VAL A 139 0.68 -2.88 3.13
N ASN A 140 -0.17 -3.86 2.82
CA ASN A 140 -0.52 -4.20 1.46
C ASN A 140 -1.24 -3.04 0.74
N ALA A 141 -2.18 -2.36 1.40
CA ALA A 141 -2.91 -1.25 0.83
C ALA A 141 -2.01 -0.04 0.52
N TYR A 142 -1.09 0.30 1.42
CA TYR A 142 -0.12 1.38 1.21
C TYR A 142 0.90 1.05 0.12
N ASP A 143 1.32 -0.20 0.02
CA ASP A 143 2.18 -0.64 -1.07
C ASP A 143 1.49 -0.56 -2.44
N ALA A 144 0.21 -0.93 -2.53
CA ALA A 144 -0.55 -0.89 -3.77
C ALA A 144 -0.66 0.53 -4.36
N ILE A 145 -0.63 1.57 -3.51
CA ILE A 145 -0.63 2.97 -3.95
C ILE A 145 0.77 3.59 -4.01
N GLY A 146 1.81 2.80 -3.72
CA GLY A 146 3.21 3.22 -3.78
C GLY A 146 3.64 4.12 -2.63
N GLU A 147 2.92 4.12 -1.51
CA GLU A 147 3.20 4.97 -0.32
C GLU A 147 3.84 4.20 0.85
N LEU A 148 4.19 2.93 0.65
CA LEU A 148 4.98 2.13 1.59
C LEU A 148 6.48 2.22 1.26
N GLU A 149 7.32 2.28 2.30
CA GLU A 149 8.74 1.93 2.22
C GLU A 149 9.04 0.78 3.19
N TRP A 150 9.87 -0.17 2.77
CA TRP A 150 10.27 -1.29 3.62
C TRP A 150 11.70 -1.74 3.34
N PHE A 151 12.32 -2.35 4.35
CA PHE A 151 13.68 -2.85 4.29
C PHE A 151 13.70 -4.29 4.78
N ALA A 152 14.25 -5.20 3.98
CA ALA A 152 14.45 -6.59 4.37
C ALA A 152 15.41 -6.68 5.56
N LYS A 153 15.24 -7.68 6.42
CA LYS A 153 16.17 -7.92 7.51
C LYS A 153 17.54 -8.26 6.93
N GLN A 154 18.55 -7.47 7.27
CA GLN A 154 19.92 -7.83 6.96
C GLN A 154 20.26 -9.15 7.65
N ARG A 155 20.56 -10.18 6.86
CA ARG A 155 21.16 -11.41 7.39
C ARG A 155 22.59 -11.05 7.76
N GLN A 156 22.90 -11.03 9.06
CA GLN A 156 24.29 -11.03 9.47
C GLN A 156 24.95 -12.30 8.90
N PRO A 157 26.12 -12.20 8.25
CA PRO A 157 26.89 -13.37 7.89
C PRO A 157 27.15 -14.18 9.16
N LEU A 158 26.99 -15.51 9.06
CA LEU A 158 27.38 -16.40 10.14
C LEU A 158 28.85 -16.11 10.51
N PRO A 159 29.21 -15.98 11.80
CA PRO A 159 30.60 -15.87 12.20
C PRO A 159 31.35 -17.10 11.68
N GLY A 160 32.18 -16.92 10.64
CA GLY A 160 32.95 -18.00 10.00
C GLY A 160 32.72 -18.19 8.50
N SER A 161 31.72 -17.57 7.86
CA SER A 161 31.59 -17.64 6.40
C SER A 161 32.54 -16.66 5.72
N ASN A 162 33.79 -17.07 5.49
CA ASN A 162 34.74 -16.33 4.66
C ASN A 162 34.28 -16.37 3.19
N ALA A 163 33.43 -15.43 2.78
CA ALA A 163 33.00 -15.24 1.39
C ALA A 163 34.14 -14.86 0.41
N ASN A 164 35.39 -14.78 0.89
CA ASN A 164 36.59 -14.52 0.10
C ASN A 164 37.62 -15.68 0.12
N ALA A 165 37.31 -16.83 0.73
CA ALA A 165 38.22 -17.98 0.74
C ALA A 165 38.40 -18.63 -0.65
N ASP A 166 37.44 -18.47 -1.57
CA ASP A 166 37.51 -19.08 -2.91
C ASP A 166 38.37 -18.29 -3.93
N LYS A 167 38.95 -17.13 -3.57
CA LYS A 167 39.79 -16.33 -4.49
C LYS A 167 41.27 -16.26 -4.13
N SER A 168 41.75 -16.99 -3.14
CA SER A 168 43.19 -17.09 -2.93
C SER A 168 43.53 -18.32 -2.14
N LEU A 169 44.33 -19.19 -2.77
CA LEU A 169 45.54 -19.84 -2.24
C LEU A 169 45.97 -21.03 -3.12
N LEU A 170 45.09 -21.55 -3.99
CA LEU A 170 45.44 -22.63 -4.94
C LEU A 170 45.98 -22.14 -6.30
N GLY A 171 45.82 -20.84 -6.62
CA GLY A 171 46.30 -20.26 -7.88
C GLY A 171 47.78 -19.81 -7.90
N LYS A 172 48.51 -19.96 -6.78
CA LYS A 172 49.90 -19.47 -6.64
C LYS A 172 50.96 -20.56 -6.50
N ILE A 173 50.60 -21.84 -6.61
CA ILE A 173 51.58 -22.93 -6.62
C ILE A 173 51.88 -23.31 -8.07
N LYS A 174 53.00 -22.79 -8.60
CA LYS A 174 53.58 -23.24 -9.86
C LYS A 174 54.40 -24.50 -9.56
N TRP A 175 53.80 -25.68 -9.75
CA TRP A 175 54.45 -26.97 -9.54
C TRP A 175 55.48 -27.26 -10.66
N PRO A 176 56.77 -27.53 -10.35
CA PRO A 176 57.79 -27.74 -11.37
C PRO A 176 58.36 -29.18 -11.42
N PHE A 177 57.54 -30.23 -11.27
CA PHE A 177 57.91 -31.65 -11.46
C PHE A 177 56.62 -32.45 -11.77
N GLY A 178 56.45 -33.36 -12.72
CA GLY A 178 57.28 -34.00 -13.73
C GLY A 178 56.39 -34.89 -14.64
N LYS A 179 56.93 -35.23 -15.82
CA LYS A 179 56.49 -36.20 -16.86
C LYS A 179 56.14 -37.59 -16.27
N LYS A 180 55.37 -38.55 -16.84
CA LYS A 180 55.03 -39.02 -18.21
C LYS A 180 53.77 -39.93 -18.12
N SER A 181 52.97 -40.03 -19.18
CA SER A 181 52.82 -41.26 -19.98
C SER A 181 52.45 -40.89 -21.41
#